data_AF-A0A091Q6Q4-F1
#
_entry.id   AF-A0A091Q6Q4-F1
#
_cell.length_a   1.000
_cell.length_b   1.000
_cell.length_c   1.000
_cell.angle_alpha   90.00
_cell.angle_beta   90.00
_cell.angle_gamma   90.00
#
_symmetry.space_group_name_H-M   'P 1'
#
loop_
_entity.id
_entity.type
_entity.pdbx_description
1 polymer ?
#
loop_
_entity_poly.entity_id
_entity_poly.type
_entity_poly.pdbx_seq_one_letter_code
_entity_poly.pdbx_strand_id
1 'polypeptide(L)'
;AYLNNKKTIAEGRRIPIEKAVENPTSTEIQDVCAAVGFNVLLEKNKMYPREWNRDVQYRGRVRIQLKQDDGNPCLPQFPTRE
;
A
#
# COMPACT_ATOMS: atom_id res chain seq x y z
N ALA A 1 -5.23 -3.75 3.21
CA ALA A 1 -5.23 -5.23 3.17
C ALA A 1 -3.83 -5.83 3.06
N TYR A 2 -3.00 -5.43 2.08
CA TYR A 2 -1.75 -6.13 1.74
C TYR A 2 -0.73 -6.25 2.88
N LEU A 3 -0.65 -5.22 3.72
CA LEU A 3 0.29 -5.09 4.82
C LEU A 3 -0.30 -5.48 6.19
N ASN A 4 -1.57 -5.89 6.25
CA ASN A 4 -2.26 -6.13 7.53
C ASN A 4 -1.96 -7.55 8.05
N ASN A 5 -1.38 -7.66 9.25
CA ASN A 5 -1.06 -8.93 9.89
C ASN A 5 -2.30 -9.72 10.38
N LYS A 6 -3.43 -9.05 10.59
CA LYS A 6 -4.71 -9.66 10.97
C LYS A 6 -5.45 -10.31 9.80
N LYS A 7 -4.92 -10.19 8.57
CA LYS A 7 -5.51 -10.79 7.36
C LYS A 7 -4.70 -11.98 6.88
N THR A 8 -5.41 -12.99 6.39
CA THR A 8 -4.83 -14.14 5.69
C THR A 8 -4.42 -13.79 4.26
N ILE A 9 -3.71 -14.70 3.60
CA ILE A 9 -3.35 -14.57 2.18
C ILE A 9 -4.61 -14.53 1.31
N ALA A 10 -5.61 -15.36 1.62
CA ALA A 10 -6.90 -15.38 0.91
C ALA A 10 -7.63 -14.02 1.02
N GLU A 11 -7.57 -13.39 2.18
CA GLU A 11 -8.13 -12.06 2.44
C GLU A 11 -7.29 -10.91 1.86
N GLY A 12 -6.12 -11.22 1.28
CA GLY A 12 -5.33 -10.30 0.47
C GLY A 12 -4.00 -9.88 1.07
N ARG A 13 -3.55 -10.40 2.22
CA ARG A 13 -2.18 -10.14 2.70
C ARG A 13 -1.16 -10.59 1.65
N ARG A 14 -0.14 -9.77 1.41
CA ARG A 14 0.93 -10.03 0.41
C ARG A 14 2.30 -10.27 1.01
N ILE A 15 2.52 -9.88 2.26
CA ILE A 15 3.82 -10.01 2.95
C ILE A 15 3.75 -11.04 4.09
N PRO A 16 4.88 -11.62 4.54
CA PRO A 16 4.95 -12.47 5.72
C PRO A 16 4.40 -11.76 6.98
N ILE A 17 3.83 -12.53 7.90
CA ILE A 17 3.22 -11.99 9.13
C ILE A 17 4.24 -11.21 9.97
N GLU A 18 5.48 -11.70 10.04
CA GLU A 18 6.59 -11.08 10.78
C GLU A 18 6.92 -9.66 10.33
N LYS A 19 6.66 -9.33 9.06
CA LYS A 19 6.89 -7.99 8.48
C LYS A 19 5.59 -7.18 8.35
N ALA A 20 4.45 -7.80 8.60
CA ALA A 20 3.15 -7.16 8.50
C ALA A 20 2.85 -6.34 9.76
N VAL A 21 2.06 -5.30 9.59
CA VAL A 21 1.69 -4.36 10.65
C VAL A 21 0.22 -4.52 11.00
N GLU A 22 -0.14 -4.12 12.22
CA GLU A 22 -1.53 -4.18 12.68
C GLU A 22 -2.32 -3.01 12.12
N ASN A 23 -3.44 -3.30 11.43
CA ASN A 23 -4.43 -2.32 10.96
C ASN A 23 -3.84 -1.06 10.27
N PRO A 24 -2.99 -1.21 9.24
CA PRO A 24 -2.42 -0.06 8.53
C PRO A 24 -3.51 0.73 7.79
N THR A 25 -3.46 2.05 7.90
CA THR A 25 -4.33 2.95 7.15
C THR A 25 -3.70 3.40 5.83
N SER A 26 -4.54 3.77 4.87
CA SER A 26 -4.07 4.28 3.57
C SER A 26 -3.33 5.62 3.67
N THR A 27 -3.59 6.40 4.74
CA THR A 27 -2.93 7.69 4.99
C THR A 27 -1.51 7.48 5.51
N GLU A 28 -1.32 6.60 6.51
CA GLU A 28 0.03 6.28 7.01
C GLU A 28 0.94 5.74 5.91
N ILE A 29 0.40 4.88 5.02
CA ILE A 29 1.16 4.35 3.87
C ILE A 29 1.57 5.50 2.93
N GLN A 30 0.68 6.45 2.65
CA GLN A 30 1.01 7.61 1.84
C GLN A 30 2.14 8.43 2.48
N ASP A 31 2.02 8.74 3.76
CA ASP A 31 2.95 9.60 4.48
C ASP A 31 4.37 8.99 4.51
N VAL A 32 4.48 7.70 4.79
CA VAL A 32 5.78 7.00 4.78
C VAL A 32 6.39 6.95 3.38
N CYS A 33 5.60 6.62 2.35
CA CYS A 33 6.09 6.59 0.98
C CYS A 33 6.49 7.98 0.47
N ALA A 34 5.75 9.03 0.83
CA ALA A 34 6.07 10.41 0.51
C ALA A 34 7.36 10.86 1.20
N ALA A 35 7.54 10.53 2.49
CA ALA A 35 8.73 10.87 3.25
C ALA A 35 10.01 10.23 2.69
N VAL A 36 9.89 9.04 2.09
CA VAL A 36 10.98 8.35 1.38
C VAL A 36 11.32 9.01 0.04
N GLY A 37 10.43 9.84 -0.51
CA GLY A 37 10.63 10.57 -1.77
C GLY A 37 9.91 9.98 -2.98
N PHE A 38 8.94 9.08 -2.79
CA PHE A 38 8.11 8.63 -3.91
C PHE A 38 7.07 9.67 -4.32
N ASN A 39 6.72 9.64 -5.61
CA ASN A 39 5.50 10.28 -6.08
C ASN A 39 4.29 9.40 -5.76
N VAL A 40 3.44 9.88 -4.84
CA VAL A 40 2.29 9.15 -4.30
C VAL A 40 0.98 9.91 -4.45
N LEU A 41 -0.07 9.17 -4.79
CA LEU A 41 -1.44 9.67 -4.85
C LEU A 41 -2.37 8.80 -3.99
N LEU A 42 -3.11 9.43 -3.08
CA LEU A 42 -4.10 8.76 -2.25
C LEU A 42 -5.51 8.90 -2.83
N GLU A 43 -6.14 7.76 -3.12
CA GLU A 43 -7.54 7.68 -3.54
C GLU A 43 -8.42 7.23 -2.37
N LYS A 44 -8.83 8.17 -1.52
CA LYS A 44 -9.51 7.91 -0.23
C LYS A 44 -10.78 7.06 -0.34
N ASN A 45 -11.51 7.15 -1.45
CA ASN A 45 -12.81 6.49 -1.63
C ASN A 45 -12.74 5.11 -2.29
N LYS A 46 -11.55 4.65 -2.70
CA LYS A 46 -11.40 3.32 -3.30
C LYS A 46 -11.41 2.24 -2.23
N MET A 47 -12.04 1.11 -2.53
CA MET A 47 -12.18 -0.02 -1.61
C MET A 47 -11.58 -1.27 -2.24
N TYR A 48 -10.89 -2.07 -1.44
CA TYR A 48 -10.37 -3.35 -1.89
C TYR A 48 -11.51 -4.37 -2.01
N PRO A 49 -11.66 -5.11 -3.12
CA PRO A 49 -12.83 -5.99 -3.32
C PRO A 49 -13.01 -7.09 -2.26
N ARG A 50 -11.92 -7.55 -1.62
CA ARG A 50 -12.01 -8.56 -0.54
C ARG A 50 -12.09 -7.94 0.86
N GLU A 51 -12.15 -6.61 0.95
CA GLU A 51 -12.42 -5.94 2.22
C GLU A 51 -13.92 -5.89 2.45
N TRP A 52 -14.37 -6.57 3.50
CA TRP A 52 -15.79 -6.60 3.86
C TRP A 52 -16.18 -5.38 4.70
N ASN A 53 -15.25 -4.87 5.53
CA ASN A 53 -15.52 -3.74 6.41
C ASN A 53 -15.52 -2.43 5.61
N ARG A 54 -16.63 -1.70 5.68
CA ARG A 54 -16.85 -0.44 4.96
C ARG A 54 -16.52 0.81 5.78
N ASP A 55 -15.96 0.69 6.97
CA ASP A 55 -15.52 1.84 7.76
C ASP A 55 -14.46 2.66 7.03
N VAL A 56 -14.42 3.97 7.30
CA VAL A 56 -13.53 4.90 6.61
C VAL A 56 -12.05 4.51 6.75
N GLN A 57 -11.67 3.94 7.89
CA GLN A 57 -10.30 3.47 8.16
C GLN A 57 -9.82 2.36 7.22
N TYR A 58 -10.73 1.54 6.67
CA TYR A 58 -10.40 0.44 5.75
C TYR A 58 -10.53 0.84 4.27
N ARG A 59 -10.91 2.10 4.01
CA ARG A 59 -10.95 2.67 2.66
C ARG A 59 -9.61 3.31 2.30
N GLY A 60 -9.39 3.39 1.00
CA GLY A 60 -8.26 4.07 0.40
C GLY A 60 -7.38 3.14 -0.43
N ARG A 61 -6.83 3.70 -1.50
CA ARG A 61 -5.80 3.07 -2.31
C ARG A 61 -4.67 4.08 -2.53
N VAL A 62 -3.44 3.67 -2.21
CA VAL A 62 -2.24 4.46 -2.50
C VAL A 62 -1.71 4.03 -3.86
N ARG A 63 -1.52 4.98 -4.77
CA ARG A 63 -0.82 4.78 -6.04
C ARG A 63 0.60 5.32 -5.88
N ILE A 64 1.58 4.50 -6.21
CA ILE A 64 3.01 4.83 -6.16
C ILE A 64 3.55 4.77 -7.58
N GLN A 65 4.28 5.81 -7.99
CA GLN A 65 5.07 5.77 -9.22
C GLN A 65 6.38 5.03 -8.96
N LEU A 66 6.55 3.88 -9.60
CA LEU A 66 7.76 3.06 -9.44
C LEU A 66 8.77 3.29 -10.55
N LYS A 67 8.31 3.69 -11.74
CA LYS A 67 9.14 3.87 -12.92
C LYS A 67 8.88 5.24 -13.53
N GLN A 68 9.94 5.80 -14.10
CA GLN A 68 9.87 6.98 -14.94
C GLN A 68 9.44 6.57 -16.36
N ASP A 69 9.20 7.56 -17.22
CA ASP A 69 8.73 7.34 -18.60
C ASP A 69 9.75 6.58 -19.46
N ASP A 70 11.04 6.65 -19.09
CA ASP A 70 12.13 5.90 -19.70
C ASP A 70 12.18 4.42 -19.28
N GLY A 71 11.33 4.00 -18.35
CA GLY A 71 11.26 2.63 -17.83
C GLY A 71 12.21 2.33 -16.66
N ASN A 72 13.08 3.26 -16.28
CA ASN A 72 13.96 3.12 -15.12
C ASN A 72 13.19 3.31 -13.81
N PRO A 73 13.61 2.66 -12.70
CA PRO A 73 13.03 2.91 -11.40
C PRO A 73 13.14 4.37 -10.98
N CYS A 74 12.09 4.92 -10.34
CA CYS A 74 12.15 6.26 -9.74
C CYS A 74 13.18 6.32 -8.61
N LEU A 75 13.24 5.26 -7.80
CA LEU A 75 14.21 5.10 -6.72
C LEU A 75 14.94 3.77 -6.92
N PRO A 76 16.27 3.75 -7.12
CA PRO A 76 17.03 2.51 -7.35
C PRO A 76 16.91 1.51 -6.21
N GLN A 77 16.73 1.98 -4.97
CA GLN A 77 16.53 1.11 -3.80
C GLN A 77 15.18 0.36 -3.81
N PHE A 78 14.22 0.78 -4.64
CA PHE A 78 12.87 0.21 -4.72
C PHE A 78 12.45 -0.10 -6.17
N PRO A 79 13.02 -1.13 -6.79
CA PRO A 79 12.72 -1.49 -8.18
C PRO A 79 11.36 -2.21 -8.35
N THR A 80 10.81 -2.77 -7.28
CA THR A 80 9.62 -3.63 -7.29
C THR A 80 8.56 -3.17 -6.29
N ARG A 81 7.41 -3.87 -6.26
CA ARG A 81 6.27 -3.59 -5.36
C ARG A 81 6.34 -4.33 -4.02
N GLU A 82 7.24 -5.28 -3.89
CA GLU A 82 7.32 -6.20 -2.73
C GLU A 82 8.17 -5.65 -1.60
#